data_AF-A0A8S3GSN3-F1
#
_entry.id   AF-A0A8S3GSN3-F1
#
_cell.length_a   1.000
_cell.length_b   1.000
_cell.length_c   1.000
_cell.angle_alpha   90.00
_cell.angle_beta   90.00
_cell.angle_gamma   90.00
#
_symmetry.space_group_name_H-M   'P 1'
#
loop_
_entity.id
_entity.type
_entity.pdbx_description
1 polymer ?
#
loop_
_entity_poly.entity_id
_entity_poly.type
_entity_poly.pdbx_seq_one_letter_code
_entity_poly.pdbx_strand_id
1 'polypeptide(L)'
;RVQFITFDLPALAHNCNITQFNGYDACPFCKAHGYAIGTQLFYAHSPTPSVKKTDGDYLRLSTTDLPKLGSHGIKGPTPLTNIMLFPYQIAVDYMHLVCSGHFKTLIIYWNQLLLPDVFEQASNFL
;
A
#
# COMPACT_ATOMS: atom_id res chain seq x y z
N ARG A 1 6.51 -22.04 10.55
CA ARG A 1 5.95 -21.64 9.23
C ARG A 1 5.38 -20.24 9.41
N VAL A 2 5.96 -19.20 8.80
CA VAL A 2 5.34 -17.86 8.81
C VAL A 2 4.11 -17.93 7.91
N GLN A 3 2.93 -17.55 8.44
CA GLN A 3 1.68 -17.60 7.66
C GLN A 3 1.53 -16.33 6.82
N PHE A 4 1.69 -15.16 7.44
CA PHE A 4 1.60 -13.84 6.78
C PHE A 4 2.50 -12.83 7.49
N ILE A 5 2.89 -11.78 6.77
CA ILE A 5 3.56 -10.59 7.32
C ILE A 5 2.70 -9.34 7.06
N THR A 6 2.78 -8.36 7.94
CA THR A 6 2.18 -7.04 7.73
C THR A 6 3.19 -5.97 8.10
N PHE A 7 3.22 -4.92 7.32
CA PHE A 7 4.08 -3.76 7.50
C PHE A 7 3.28 -2.53 7.08
N ASP A 8 3.60 -1.37 7.65
CA ASP A 8 3.18 -0.11 7.06
C ASP A 8 3.79 0.04 5.64
N LEU A 9 3.20 0.91 4.83
CA LEU A 9 3.59 1.02 3.42
C LEU A 9 5.10 1.35 3.21
N PRO A 10 5.72 2.25 3.99
CA PRO A 10 7.16 2.49 3.89
C PRO A 10 8.02 1.30 4.30
N ALA A 11 7.75 0.64 5.43
CA ALA A 11 8.55 -0.51 5.85
C ALA A 11 8.31 -1.71 4.93
N LEU A 12 7.10 -1.88 4.39
CA LEU A 12 6.82 -2.90 3.38
C LEU A 12 7.74 -2.72 2.17
N ALA A 13 7.85 -1.49 1.67
CA ALA A 13 8.70 -1.18 0.52
C ALA A 13 10.18 -1.48 0.78
N HIS A 14 10.66 -1.14 1.98
CA HIS A 14 12.03 -1.39 2.39
C HIS A 14 12.32 -2.89 2.60
N ASN A 15 11.52 -3.55 3.44
CA ASN A 15 11.71 -4.96 3.81
C ASN A 15 11.50 -5.92 2.64
N CYS A 16 10.62 -5.59 1.70
CA CYS A 16 10.40 -6.42 0.50
C CYS A 16 11.26 -5.99 -0.69
N ASN A 17 12.13 -4.98 -0.52
CA ASN A 17 12.96 -4.42 -1.58
C ASN A 17 12.18 -4.04 -2.85
N ILE A 18 11.05 -3.34 -2.67
CA ILE A 18 10.20 -2.85 -3.75
C ILE A 18 10.20 -1.31 -3.83
N THR A 19 9.67 -0.79 -4.92
CA THR A 19 9.40 0.64 -5.09
C THR A 19 8.37 1.09 -4.07
N GLN A 20 8.67 2.22 -3.42
CA GLN A 20 7.78 2.81 -2.45
C GLN A 20 6.52 3.34 -3.14
N PHE A 21 5.41 3.43 -2.40
CA PHE A 21 4.06 3.78 -2.89
C PHE A 21 3.92 5.14 -3.59
N ASN A 22 4.98 5.94 -3.66
CA ASN A 22 5.08 7.18 -4.44
C ASN A 22 5.79 7.01 -5.79
N GLY A 23 6.23 5.80 -6.17
CA GLY A 23 6.88 5.52 -7.45
C GLY A 23 5.97 4.77 -8.43
N TYR A 24 6.24 4.90 -9.73
CA TYR A 24 5.32 4.47 -10.80
C TYR A 24 4.82 3.01 -10.71
N ASP A 25 5.64 2.05 -10.29
CA ASP A 25 5.26 0.62 -10.20
C ASP A 25 5.23 0.08 -8.76
N ALA A 26 4.70 0.84 -7.81
CA ALA A 26 4.83 0.53 -6.39
C ALA A 26 3.93 -0.60 -5.84
N CYS A 27 2.87 -0.98 -6.55
CA CYS A 27 1.94 -1.98 -6.02
C CYS A 27 2.64 -3.35 -5.87
N PRO A 28 2.66 -3.98 -4.69
CA PRO A 28 3.26 -5.31 -4.53
C PRO A 28 2.44 -6.42 -5.20
N PHE A 29 1.15 -6.19 -5.46
CA PHE A 29 0.23 -7.23 -5.93
C PHE A 29 0.00 -7.24 -7.44
N CYS A 30 0.17 -6.11 -8.12
CA CYS A 30 -0.07 -5.99 -9.56
C CYS A 30 1.03 -5.21 -10.29
N LYS A 31 1.03 -5.31 -11.61
CA LYS A 31 1.96 -4.66 -12.53
C LYS A 31 1.40 -3.34 -13.08
N ALA A 32 0.49 -2.70 -12.33
CA ALA A 32 -0.10 -1.44 -12.74
C ALA A 32 0.95 -0.33 -12.71
N HIS A 33 1.03 0.43 -13.81
CA HIS A 33 1.88 1.61 -13.90
C HIS A 33 1.07 2.85 -13.53
N GLY A 34 1.58 3.63 -12.59
CA GLY A 34 1.05 4.94 -12.24
C GLY A 34 1.51 6.01 -13.23
N TYR A 35 0.96 7.21 -13.10
CA TYR A 35 1.40 8.40 -13.82
C TYR A 35 1.40 9.59 -12.87
N ALA A 36 2.33 10.52 -13.08
CA ALA A 36 2.45 11.70 -12.24
C ALA A 36 1.55 12.81 -12.78
N ILE A 37 0.75 13.42 -11.91
CA ILE A 37 0.08 14.70 -12.18
C ILE A 37 0.61 15.70 -11.14
N GLY A 38 1.41 16.66 -11.59
CA GLY A 38 2.12 17.57 -10.70
C GLY A 38 3.11 16.82 -9.79
N THR A 39 2.96 16.98 -8.47
CA THR A 39 3.80 16.33 -7.45
C THR A 39 3.24 15.01 -6.92
N GLN A 40 2.06 14.58 -7.41
CA GLN A 40 1.36 13.40 -6.93
C GLN A 40 1.36 12.29 -7.98
N LEU A 41 1.47 11.05 -7.51
CA LEU A 41 1.38 9.85 -8.36
C LEU A 41 -0.04 9.28 -8.29
N PHE A 42 -0.60 8.97 -9.45
CA PHE A 42 -1.95 8.42 -9.59
C PHE A 42 -1.91 7.05 -10.27
N TYR A 43 -2.82 6.17 -9.84
CA TYR A 43 -3.11 4.90 -10.47
C TYR A 43 -4.52 4.97 -11.03
N ALA A 44 -4.66 5.04 -12.35
CA ALA A 44 -5.98 5.11 -12.97
C ALA A 44 -6.78 3.85 -12.66
N HIS A 45 -8.05 4.07 -12.31
CA HIS A 45 -9.00 2.98 -12.29
C HIS A 45 -9.20 2.47 -13.73
N SER A 46 -9.01 1.17 -13.93
CA SER A 46 -9.27 0.50 -15.20
C SER A 46 -10.37 -0.54 -14.98
N PRO A 47 -11.38 -0.62 -15.88
CA PRO A 47 -12.38 -1.69 -15.83
C PRO A 47 -11.76 -3.07 -16.07
N THR A 48 -10.61 -3.12 -16.76
CA THR A 48 -9.81 -4.34 -16.87
C THR A 48 -8.79 -4.39 -15.73
N PRO A 49 -8.79 -5.47 -14.91
CA PRO A 49 -7.85 -5.59 -13.81
C PRO A 49 -6.42 -5.68 -14.34
N SER A 50 -5.51 -4.98 -13.67
CA SER A 50 -4.09 -5.06 -13.99
C SER A 50 -3.56 -6.48 -13.76
N VAL A 51 -2.55 -6.87 -14.55
CA VAL A 51 -1.87 -8.14 -14.43
C VAL A 51 -1.30 -8.29 -13.03
N LYS A 52 -1.63 -9.38 -12.34
CA LYS A 52 -1.12 -9.67 -11.00
C LYS A 52 0.35 -10.05 -11.04
N LYS A 53 1.08 -9.71 -9.99
CA LYS A 53 2.43 -10.22 -9.73
C LYS A 53 2.33 -11.62 -9.15
N THR A 54 3.28 -12.45 -9.51
CA THR A 54 3.42 -13.83 -9.04
C THR A 54 4.71 -14.02 -8.28
N ASP A 55 4.83 -15.11 -7.52
CA ASP A 55 6.07 -15.46 -6.84
C ASP A 55 7.23 -15.66 -7.83
N GLY A 56 6.94 -16.25 -8.99
CA GLY A 56 7.88 -16.35 -10.09
C GLY A 56 8.33 -14.98 -10.62
N ASP A 57 7.47 -13.95 -10.61
CA ASP A 57 7.90 -12.58 -10.95
C ASP A 57 8.88 -12.04 -9.92
N TYR A 58 8.64 -12.28 -8.62
CA TYR A 58 9.55 -11.84 -7.56
C TYR A 58 10.90 -12.56 -7.63
N LEU A 59 10.92 -13.88 -7.83
CA LEU A 59 12.15 -14.65 -7.98
C LEU A 59 12.96 -14.25 -9.22
N ARG A 60 12.28 -14.06 -10.35
CA ARG A 60 12.93 -13.69 -11.61
C ARG A 60 13.44 -12.26 -11.57
N LEU A 61 12.57 -11.30 -11.23
CA LEU A 61 12.90 -9.87 -11.33
C LEU A 61 13.84 -9.41 -10.21
N SER A 62 13.92 -10.15 -9.09
CA SER A 62 14.92 -9.87 -8.05
C SER A 62 16.33 -10.32 -8.40
N THR A 63 16.50 -11.30 -9.29
CA THR A 63 17.81 -11.91 -9.61
C THR A 63 18.42 -11.42 -10.92
N THR A 64 17.63 -10.82 -11.81
CA THR A 64 18.15 -10.24 -13.04
C THR A 64 18.88 -8.91 -12.81
N ASP A 65 20.15 -8.84 -13.24
CA ASP A 65 20.93 -7.60 -13.40
C ASP A 65 20.43 -6.70 -14.57
N LEU A 66 19.33 -7.08 -15.21
CA LEU A 66 18.77 -6.32 -16.33
C LEU A 66 18.38 -4.91 -15.84
N PRO A 67 18.64 -3.89 -16.66
CA PRO A 67 18.35 -2.51 -16.29
C PRO A 67 16.88 -2.38 -15.92
N LYS A 68 16.62 -1.59 -14.86
CA LYS A 68 15.35 -1.32 -14.13
C LYS A 68 14.05 -1.17 -14.96
N LEU A 69 14.14 -1.09 -16.27
CA LEU A 69 13.05 -1.08 -17.24
C LEU A 69 12.36 -2.48 -17.29
N GLY A 70 11.21 -2.63 -16.64
CA GLY A 70 10.46 -3.89 -16.59
C GLY A 70 10.53 -4.65 -15.26
N SER A 71 11.17 -4.05 -14.25
CA SER A 71 11.17 -4.57 -12.88
C SER A 71 9.79 -4.54 -12.21
N HIS A 72 8.83 -3.79 -12.77
CA HIS A 72 7.53 -3.50 -12.16
C HIS A 72 7.67 -3.13 -10.68
N GLY A 73 8.71 -2.37 -10.34
CA GLY A 73 8.98 -1.92 -8.97
C GLY A 73 9.57 -2.96 -8.02
N ILE A 74 10.10 -4.08 -8.50
CA ILE A 74 10.90 -5.02 -7.71
C ILE A 74 12.38 -4.66 -7.88
N LYS A 75 13.04 -4.19 -6.82
CA LYS A 75 14.39 -3.62 -6.95
C LYS A 75 15.49 -4.68 -6.86
N GLY A 76 15.21 -5.82 -6.25
CA GLY A 76 16.21 -6.86 -6.01
C GLY A 76 15.74 -7.88 -4.98
N PRO A 77 16.63 -8.75 -4.50
CA PRO A 77 16.29 -9.77 -3.53
C PRO A 77 16.05 -9.13 -2.16
N THR A 78 15.24 -9.80 -1.35
CA THR A 78 15.04 -9.46 0.07
C THR A 78 15.46 -10.66 0.93
N PRO A 79 15.96 -10.43 2.16
CA PRO A 79 16.18 -11.51 3.13
C PRO A 79 14.95 -12.40 3.35
N LEU A 80 13.75 -11.88 3.08
CA LEU A 80 12.49 -12.57 3.24
C LEU A 80 12.16 -13.56 2.10
N THR A 81 12.84 -13.49 0.95
CA THR A 81 12.59 -14.35 -0.22
C THR A 81 12.77 -15.84 0.09
N ASN A 82 13.65 -16.18 1.04
CA ASN A 82 13.89 -17.57 1.43
C ASN A 82 12.88 -18.10 2.46
N ILE A 83 12.03 -17.23 3.00
CA ILE A 83 11.14 -17.54 4.14
C ILE A 83 9.68 -17.45 3.71
N MET A 84 9.37 -16.71 2.64
CA MET A 84 8.00 -16.39 2.23
C MET A 84 7.82 -16.39 0.72
N LEU A 85 6.57 -16.61 0.31
CA LEU A 85 6.08 -16.51 -1.06
C LEU A 85 5.48 -15.13 -1.31
N PHE A 86 6.00 -14.43 -2.30
CA PHE A 86 5.59 -13.08 -2.65
C PHE A 86 4.66 -13.07 -3.87
N PRO A 87 3.69 -12.16 -3.98
CA PRO A 87 3.18 -11.27 -2.94
C PRO A 87 2.14 -11.96 -2.02
N TYR A 88 1.93 -13.27 -2.14
CA TYR A 88 0.81 -13.99 -1.53
C TYR A 88 0.78 -13.96 0.01
N GLN A 89 1.94 -13.83 0.65
CA GLN A 89 2.06 -13.77 2.11
C GLN A 89 2.19 -12.36 2.67
N ILE A 90 2.05 -11.33 1.83
CA ILE A 90 1.95 -9.93 2.27
C ILE A 90 0.49 -9.64 2.64
N ALA A 91 0.24 -9.39 3.93
CA ALA A 91 -1.02 -8.84 4.41
C ALA A 91 -0.99 -7.31 4.34
N VAL A 92 -2.03 -6.74 3.75
CA VAL A 92 -2.24 -5.31 3.65
C VAL A 92 -2.55 -4.75 5.04
N ASP A 93 -1.76 -3.78 5.50
CA ASP A 93 -1.98 -3.13 6.79
C ASP A 93 -3.23 -2.23 6.76
N TYR A 94 -4.33 -2.80 7.24
CA TYR A 94 -5.62 -2.12 7.36
C TYR A 94 -5.55 -0.87 8.24
N MET A 95 -4.77 -0.90 9.33
CA MET A 95 -4.75 0.19 10.31
C MET A 95 -4.16 1.47 9.71
N HIS A 96 -3.06 1.37 8.99
CA HIS A 96 -2.46 2.55 8.34
C HIS A 96 -3.21 2.98 7.07
N LEU A 97 -3.87 2.06 6.36
CA LEU A 97 -4.62 2.41 5.15
C LEU A 97 -6.00 3.02 5.43
N VAL A 98 -6.75 2.45 6.37
CA VAL A 98 -8.14 2.83 6.64
C VAL A 98 -8.22 3.76 7.85
N CYS A 99 -7.55 3.43 8.94
CA CYS A 99 -7.65 4.18 10.19
C CYS A 99 -6.80 5.46 10.22
N SER A 100 -5.82 5.66 9.34
CA SER A 100 -5.09 6.94 9.25
C SER A 100 -5.63 7.87 8.14
N GLY A 101 -6.09 7.33 7.01
CA GLY A 101 -6.55 8.12 5.86
C GLY A 101 -8.03 8.52 5.91
N HIS A 102 -8.92 7.59 6.24
CA HIS A 102 -10.36 7.84 6.24
C HIS A 102 -10.91 8.23 7.60
N PHE A 103 -10.35 7.68 8.69
CA PHE A 103 -10.78 8.05 10.04
C PHE A 103 -10.54 9.53 10.36
N LYS A 104 -9.41 10.10 9.90
CA LYS A 104 -9.14 11.53 10.06
C LYS A 104 -10.20 12.39 9.34
N THR A 105 -10.54 12.02 8.11
CA THR A 105 -11.60 12.68 7.33
C THR A 105 -12.96 12.52 8.01
N LEU A 106 -13.30 11.32 8.48
CA LEU A 106 -14.52 11.03 9.23
C LEU A 106 -14.63 11.86 10.53
N ILE A 107 -13.55 11.97 11.30
CA ILE A 107 -13.51 12.81 12.50
C ILE A 107 -13.71 14.29 12.15
N ILE A 108 -13.08 14.79 11.08
CA ILE A 108 -13.26 16.19 10.64
C ILE A 108 -14.72 16.42 10.24
N TYR A 109 -15.32 15.50 9.48
CA TYR A 109 -16.74 15.58 9.12
C TYR A 109 -17.67 15.48 10.33
N TRP A 110 -17.40 14.58 11.28
CA TRP A 110 -18.18 14.46 12.51
C TRP A 110 -18.05 15.72 13.38
N ASN A 111 -16.86 16.29 13.52
CA ASN A 111 -16.67 17.56 14.22
C ASN A 111 -17.44 18.71 13.55
N GLN A 112 -17.49 18.75 12.22
CA GLN A 112 -18.26 19.74 11.46
C GLN A 112 -19.77 19.52 11.52
N LEU A 113 -20.23 18.27 11.66
CA LEU A 113 -21.65 17.91 11.81
C LEU A 113 -22.16 18.08 13.25
N LEU A 114 -21.28 18.00 14.26
CA LEU A 114 -21.65 17.93 15.68
C LEU A 114 -21.52 19.26 16.45
N LEU A 115 -21.28 20.40 15.78
CA LEU A 115 -21.42 21.74 16.38
C LEU A 115 -22.21 22.65 15.43
N PRO A 116 -23.30 23.33 15.89
CA PRO A 116 -23.28 24.09 17.15
C PRO A 116 -24.08 23.55 18.35
N ASP A 117 -25.12 22.73 18.19
CA ASP A 117 -26.16 22.63 19.24
C ASP A 117 -26.19 21.35 20.10
N VAL A 118 -25.31 20.36 19.87
CA VAL A 118 -25.44 19.04 20.53
C VAL A 118 -24.69 18.92 21.86
N PHE A 119 -23.68 19.75 22.11
CA PHE A 119 -22.87 19.66 23.34
C PHE A 119 -23.53 20.25 24.59
N GLU A 120 -24.58 21.09 24.47
CA GLU A 120 -25.32 21.57 25.65
C GLU A 120 -26.20 20.49 26.30
N GLN A 121 -26.60 19.44 25.56
CA GLN A 121 -27.44 18.38 26.11
C GLN A 121 -26.65 17.23 26.76
N ALA A 122 -25.35 17.12 26.46
CA ALA A 122 -24.51 16.04 27.00
C ALA A 122 -23.93 16.35 28.40
N SER A 123 -24.05 17.57 28.91
CA SER A 123 -23.60 17.94 30.27
C SER A 123 -24.63 17.65 31.38
N ASN A 124 -25.85 17.22 31.03
CA ASN A 124 -26.89 16.86 32.01
C ASN A 124 -26.97 15.36 32.29
N PHE A 125 -26.01 14.56 31.82
CA PHE A 125 -25.96 13.11 32.03
C PHE A 125 -24.62 12.58 32.55
N LEU A 126 -23.82 13.43 33.21
CA LEU A 126 -22.75 12.99 34.12
C LEU A 126 -23.10 13.37 35.56
#